data_AF-A0A499UZB5-F1
#
_entry.id   AF-A0A499UZB5-F1
#
_cell.length_a   1.000
_cell.length_b   1.000
_cell.length_c   1.000
_cell.angle_alpha   90.00
_cell.angle_beta   90.00
_cell.angle_gamma   90.00
#
_symmetry.space_group_name_H-M   'P 1'
#
loop_
_entity.id
_entity.type
_entity.pdbx_description
1 polymer ?
#
loop_
_entity_poly.entity_id
_entity_poly.type
_entity_poly.pdbx_seq_one_letter_code
_entity_poly.pdbx_strand_id
1 'polypeptide(L)'
;MDPSAGWALIHYDPDSAQPGTVQTKYYLLAQFTRHIRPGMRILDTGSDHAVAAYDPAARRLVLVAVNPGAAQTLTFDLSRFGQVTGGAGGLVPRWSTHTSGTGDLYTARRDTALDGKRLSVPFAEKSVQTFQIDGVVE
;
A
#
# COMPACT_ATOMS: atom_id res chain seq x y z
N MET A 1 23.69 -1.82 -21.01
CA MET A 1 22.38 -1.98 -20.36
C MET A 1 21.38 -2.41 -21.42
N ASP A 2 20.48 -3.33 -21.12
CA ASP A 2 19.36 -3.66 -22.02
C ASP A 2 18.48 -2.41 -22.17
N PRO A 3 18.26 -1.89 -23.40
CA PRO A 3 17.48 -0.68 -23.63
C PRO A 3 15.96 -0.90 -23.50
N SER A 4 15.50 -2.14 -23.32
CA SER A 4 14.07 -2.44 -23.24
C SER A 4 13.42 -1.89 -21.97
N ALA A 5 12.33 -1.12 -22.16
CA ALA A 5 11.63 -0.40 -21.09
C ALA A 5 11.07 -1.31 -19.98
N GLY A 6 10.91 -2.61 -20.25
CA GLY A 6 10.32 -3.58 -19.34
C GLY A 6 11.17 -3.96 -18.12
N TRP A 7 12.48 -3.65 -18.09
CA TRP A 7 13.39 -4.13 -17.02
C TRP A 7 13.59 -3.14 -15.88
N ALA A 8 13.70 -1.84 -16.16
CA ALA A 8 13.97 -0.81 -15.15
C ALA A 8 12.68 -0.19 -14.55
N LEU A 9 12.70 0.23 -13.28
CA LEU A 9 11.59 0.95 -12.63
C LEU A 9 11.38 2.35 -13.25
N ILE A 10 12.47 2.99 -13.63
CA ILE A 10 12.51 4.23 -14.39
C ILE A 10 13.37 3.92 -15.60
N HIS A 11 12.86 4.19 -16.80
CA HIS A 11 13.61 3.94 -18.03
C HIS A 11 14.86 4.84 -18.07
N TYR A 12 15.93 4.33 -18.66
CA TYR A 12 17.16 5.10 -18.89
C TYR A 12 17.39 5.16 -20.39
N ASP A 13 17.52 6.38 -20.91
CA ASP A 13 17.88 6.62 -22.30
C ASP A 13 19.41 6.72 -22.43
N PRO A 14 20.08 5.74 -23.08
CA PRO A 14 21.52 5.74 -23.23
C PRO A 14 22.05 6.82 -24.19
N ASP A 15 21.23 7.33 -25.12
CA ASP A 15 21.67 8.30 -26.12
C ASP A 15 21.73 9.72 -25.52
N SER A 16 20.76 10.06 -24.67
CA SER A 16 20.72 11.34 -23.96
C SER A 16 21.34 11.30 -22.55
N ALA A 17 21.63 10.11 -22.04
CA ALA A 17 22.05 9.86 -20.65
C ALA A 17 21.06 10.42 -19.60
N GLN A 18 19.76 10.43 -19.91
CA GLN A 18 18.70 10.96 -19.05
C GLN A 18 17.74 9.87 -18.55
N PRO A 19 17.09 10.08 -17.40
CA PRO A 19 15.94 9.27 -17.01
C PRO A 19 14.76 9.57 -17.95
N GLY A 20 14.12 8.50 -18.41
CA GLY A 20 12.90 8.53 -19.20
C GLY A 20 11.65 8.23 -18.37
N THR A 21 10.72 7.51 -18.99
CA THR A 21 9.41 7.19 -18.39
C THR A 21 9.52 6.41 -17.08
N VAL A 22 8.77 6.85 -16.07
CA VAL A 22 8.56 6.10 -14.83
C VAL A 22 7.54 4.98 -15.09
N GLN A 23 7.93 3.74 -14.84
CA GLN A 23 7.09 2.57 -15.10
C GLN A 23 6.08 2.33 -13.99
N THR A 24 4.93 1.71 -14.28
CA THR A 24 3.89 1.38 -13.28
C THR A 24 4.45 0.58 -12.09
N LYS A 25 5.41 -0.32 -12.34
CA LYS A 25 6.08 -1.10 -11.29
C LYS A 25 6.88 -0.26 -10.29
N TYR A 26 7.30 0.97 -10.63
CA TYR A 26 7.84 1.92 -9.65
C TYR A 26 6.80 2.29 -8.61
N TYR A 27 5.59 2.63 -9.04
CA TYR A 27 4.48 2.98 -8.14
C TYR A 27 3.99 1.76 -7.33
N LEU A 28 3.98 0.57 -7.93
CA LEU A 28 3.74 -0.68 -7.19
C LEU A 28 4.80 -0.91 -6.12
N LEU A 29 6.09 -0.74 -6.44
CA LEU A 29 7.16 -0.85 -5.44
C LEU A 29 7.02 0.20 -4.33
N ALA A 30 6.58 1.41 -4.69
CA ALA A 30 6.35 2.49 -3.73
C ALA A 30 5.27 2.16 -2.70
N GLN A 31 4.23 1.39 -3.06
CA GLN A 31 3.20 0.93 -2.12
C GLN A 31 3.81 0.14 -0.94
N PHE A 32 4.82 -0.68 -1.20
CA PHE A 32 5.49 -1.43 -0.14
C PHE A 32 6.58 -0.58 0.52
N THR A 33 7.57 -0.19 -0.28
CA THR A 33 8.85 0.33 0.22
C THR A 33 8.74 1.71 0.85
N ARG A 34 7.69 2.50 0.53
CA ARG A 34 7.50 3.80 1.18
C ARG A 34 6.86 3.72 2.57
N HIS A 35 6.30 2.56 2.94
CA HIS A 35 5.55 2.41 4.18
C HIS A 35 6.14 1.32 5.08
N ILE A 36 6.55 0.18 4.52
CA ILE A 36 7.23 -0.89 5.24
C ILE A 36 8.71 -0.52 5.35
N ARG A 37 9.18 -0.22 6.57
CA ARG A 37 10.53 0.28 6.83
C ARG A 37 11.36 -0.72 7.62
N PRO A 38 12.71 -0.67 7.50
CA PRO A 38 13.58 -1.47 8.33
C PRO A 38 13.23 -1.35 9.82
N GLY A 39 13.18 -2.47 10.52
CA GLY A 39 12.79 -2.54 11.94
C GLY A 39 11.32 -2.85 12.19
N MET A 40 10.44 -2.74 11.19
CA MET A 40 9.06 -3.21 11.32
C MET A 40 8.99 -4.73 11.38
N ARG A 41 8.08 -5.25 12.21
CA ARG A 41 7.78 -6.68 12.27
C ARG A 41 6.70 -7.04 11.26
N ILE A 42 7.00 -7.94 10.34
CA ILE A 42 5.99 -8.51 9.44
C ILE A 42 5.06 -9.42 10.25
N LEU A 43 3.76 -9.25 10.07
CA LEU A 43 2.72 -10.04 10.71
C LEU A 43 2.06 -10.96 9.68
N ASP A 44 1.70 -12.16 10.11
CA ASP A 44 0.86 -13.06 9.31
C ASP A 44 -0.54 -12.46 9.19
N THR A 45 -1.03 -12.37 7.94
CA THR A 45 -2.36 -11.87 7.59
C THR A 45 -3.35 -13.00 7.31
N GLY A 46 -2.87 -14.24 7.13
CA GLY A 46 -3.66 -15.35 6.61
C GLY A 46 -4.13 -15.16 5.16
N SER A 47 -3.53 -14.22 4.41
CA SER A 47 -3.92 -13.89 3.03
C SER A 47 -2.73 -13.91 2.09
N ASP A 48 -2.89 -14.57 0.94
CA ASP A 48 -1.91 -14.57 -0.16
C ASP A 48 -1.79 -13.20 -0.86
N HIS A 49 -2.67 -12.26 -0.53
CA HIS A 49 -2.78 -10.97 -1.20
C HIS A 49 -2.67 -9.77 -0.26
N ALA A 50 -2.20 -9.97 0.98
CA ALA A 50 -1.95 -8.88 1.91
C ALA A 50 -0.71 -9.12 2.77
N VAL A 51 0.04 -8.06 3.01
CA VAL A 51 1.13 -8.03 4.00
C VAL A 51 0.85 -6.95 5.03
N ALA A 52 1.11 -7.28 6.29
CA ALA A 52 1.03 -6.35 7.40
C ALA A 52 2.42 -6.19 8.02
N ALA A 53 2.80 -4.96 8.35
CA ALA A 53 4.04 -4.62 9.02
C ALA A 53 3.75 -3.69 10.19
N TYR A 54 4.19 -4.07 11.39
CA TYR A 54 3.94 -3.32 12.62
C TYR A 54 5.22 -2.65 13.13
N ASP A 55 5.08 -1.38 13.50
CA ASP A 55 6.08 -0.59 14.20
C ASP A 55 5.56 -0.31 15.63
N PRO A 56 6.11 -0.97 16.67
CA PRO A 56 5.69 -0.73 18.04
C PRO A 56 6.11 0.64 18.56
N ALA A 57 7.23 1.21 18.10
CA ALA A 57 7.72 2.51 18.56
C ALA A 57 6.83 3.64 18.03
N ALA A 58 6.44 3.56 16.76
CA ALA A 58 5.50 4.49 16.15
C ALA A 58 4.02 4.17 16.46
N ARG A 59 3.73 3.02 17.08
CA ARG A 59 2.38 2.48 17.27
C ARG A 59 1.59 2.47 15.96
N ARG A 60 2.21 1.95 14.90
CA ARG A 60 1.70 2.01 13.53
C ARG A 60 1.64 0.63 12.91
N LEU A 61 0.49 0.30 12.33
CA LEU A 61 0.33 -0.82 11.43
C LEU A 61 0.29 -0.31 10.00
N VAL A 62 1.17 -0.84 9.16
CA VAL A 62 1.11 -0.68 7.70
C VAL A 62 0.50 -1.94 7.12
N LEU A 63 -0.52 -1.77 6.29
CA LEU A 63 -1.16 -2.86 5.57
C LEU A 63 -1.08 -2.57 4.08
N VAL A 64 -0.49 -3.47 3.30
CA VAL A 64 -0.51 -3.42 1.84
C VAL A 64 -1.33 -4.59 1.33
N ALA A 65 -2.34 -4.32 0.53
CA ALA A 65 -3.23 -5.35 -0.03
C ALA A 65 -3.34 -5.21 -1.55
N VAL A 66 -3.51 -6.36 -2.20
CA VAL A 66 -3.61 -6.51 -3.65
C VAL A 66 -4.98 -7.07 -3.99
N ASN A 67 -5.66 -6.45 -4.96
CA ASN A 67 -6.82 -7.03 -5.61
C ASN A 67 -6.44 -7.43 -7.04
N PRO A 68 -6.16 -8.72 -7.34
CA PRO A 68 -5.79 -9.15 -8.67
C PRO A 68 -7.00 -9.36 -9.61
N GLY A 69 -8.21 -9.46 -9.05
CA GLY A 69 -9.43 -9.82 -9.76
C GLY A 69 -10.35 -8.62 -10.01
N ALA A 70 -11.65 -8.91 -10.09
CA ALA A 70 -12.70 -7.90 -10.25
C ALA A 70 -12.74 -6.94 -9.05
N ALA A 71 -13.36 -5.77 -9.25
CA ALA A 71 -13.57 -4.80 -8.18
C ALA A 71 -14.34 -5.42 -6.99
N GLN A 72 -13.87 -5.16 -5.78
CA GLN A 72 -14.44 -5.73 -4.56
C GLN A 72 -14.14 -4.84 -3.35
N THR A 73 -14.88 -5.02 -2.26
CA THR A 73 -14.57 -4.40 -0.97
C THR A 73 -13.80 -5.38 -0.12
N LEU A 74 -12.57 -5.00 0.29
CA LEU A 74 -11.79 -5.77 1.24
C LEU A 74 -12.05 -5.25 2.65
N THR A 75 -12.21 -6.17 3.60
CA THR A 75 -12.42 -5.86 5.01
C THR A 75 -11.30 -6.46 5.84
N PHE A 76 -10.64 -5.62 6.64
CA PHE A 76 -9.58 -6.02 7.54
C PHE A 76 -10.09 -5.98 8.97
N ASP A 77 -10.03 -7.12 9.64
CA ASP A 77 -10.35 -7.26 11.06
C ASP A 77 -9.08 -7.06 11.89
N LEU A 78 -9.09 -6.01 12.71
CA LEU A 78 -7.98 -5.63 13.59
C LEU A 78 -8.30 -5.94 15.05
N SER A 79 -9.33 -6.75 15.32
CA SER A 79 -9.83 -7.07 16.68
C SER A 79 -8.78 -7.70 17.59
N ARG A 80 -7.77 -8.37 17.01
CA ARG A 80 -6.67 -9.01 17.75
C ARG A 80 -5.69 -8.03 18.37
N PHE A 81 -5.66 -6.76 17.95
CA PHE A 81 -4.87 -5.73 18.60
C PHE A 81 -5.60 -5.20 19.84
N GLY A 82 -4.90 -4.98 20.96
CA GLY A 82 -5.46 -4.34 22.15
C GLY A 82 -6.12 -2.99 21.85
N GLN A 83 -5.45 -2.14 21.06
CA GLN A 83 -5.97 -0.82 20.67
C GLN A 83 -5.71 -0.54 19.18
N VAL A 84 -6.67 0.15 18.53
CA VAL A 84 -6.56 0.70 17.17
C VAL A 84 -7.36 1.99 17.14
N THR A 85 -6.76 3.13 16.80
CA THR A 85 -7.47 4.42 16.80
C THR A 85 -7.51 5.11 15.45
N GLY A 86 -6.51 4.91 14.59
CA GLY A 86 -6.30 5.76 13.42
C GLY A 86 -5.97 7.20 13.83
N GLY A 87 -6.13 8.12 12.88
CA GLY A 87 -6.05 9.57 13.11
C GLY A 87 -7.36 10.15 13.67
N ALA A 88 -7.52 11.47 13.55
CA ALA A 88 -8.75 12.15 13.97
C ALA A 88 -10.00 11.51 13.30
N GLY A 89 -11.00 11.19 14.11
CA GLY A 89 -12.22 10.53 13.63
C GLY A 89 -12.03 9.11 13.07
N GLY A 90 -10.94 8.42 13.45
CA GLY A 90 -10.64 7.08 12.93
C GLY A 90 -9.98 7.08 11.56
N LEU A 91 -9.56 8.24 11.04
CA LEU A 91 -9.00 8.37 9.69
C LEU A 91 -7.80 7.45 9.47
N VAL A 92 -7.79 6.73 8.35
CA VAL A 92 -6.69 5.91 7.88
C VAL A 92 -6.23 6.47 6.53
N PRO A 93 -5.08 7.14 6.46
CA PRO A 93 -4.48 7.53 5.17
C PRO A 93 -4.19 6.30 4.32
N ARG A 94 -4.45 6.42 3.02
CA ARG A 94 -4.19 5.36 2.06
C ARG A 94 -3.54 5.84 0.77
N TRP A 95 -2.89 4.93 0.07
CA TRP A 95 -2.31 5.16 -1.25
C TRP A 95 -2.80 4.09 -2.21
N SER A 96 -3.11 4.46 -3.44
CA SER A 96 -3.65 3.55 -4.45
C SER A 96 -2.78 3.53 -5.71
N THR A 97 -2.66 2.36 -6.33
CA THR A 97 -2.03 2.19 -7.65
C THR A 97 -2.85 1.18 -8.45
N HIS A 98 -3.26 1.56 -9.66
CA HIS A 98 -3.90 0.67 -10.61
C HIS A 98 -2.84 0.11 -11.57
N THR A 99 -2.89 -1.20 -11.84
CA THR A 99 -1.80 -1.90 -12.54
C THR A 99 -1.74 -1.65 -14.05
N SER A 100 -2.79 -1.09 -14.65
CA SER A 100 -2.79 -0.74 -16.09
C SER A 100 -1.80 0.37 -16.47
N GLY A 101 -1.25 1.10 -15.49
CA GLY A 101 -0.48 2.31 -15.75
C GLY A 101 -1.32 3.55 -16.04
N THR A 102 -2.64 3.43 -15.98
CA THR A 102 -3.60 4.53 -16.09
C THR A 102 -4.44 4.62 -14.82
N GLY A 103 -4.91 5.83 -14.48
CA GLY A 103 -5.64 6.07 -13.23
C GLY A 103 -4.69 6.37 -12.07
N ASP A 104 -4.90 5.72 -10.91
CA ASP A 104 -4.07 5.96 -9.74
C ASP A 104 -2.64 5.43 -9.94
N LEU A 105 -1.66 6.30 -9.71
CA LEU A 105 -0.24 5.97 -9.68
C LEU A 105 0.35 6.49 -8.36
N TYR A 106 0.32 5.65 -7.33
CA TYR A 106 0.64 6.02 -5.94
C TYR A 106 -0.14 7.25 -5.45
N THR A 107 -1.43 7.33 -5.79
CA THR A 107 -2.31 8.45 -5.42
C THR A 107 -2.65 8.38 -3.93
N ALA A 108 -2.31 9.42 -3.17
CA ALA A 108 -2.65 9.54 -1.76
C ALA A 108 -4.12 9.95 -1.56
N ARG A 109 -4.78 9.37 -0.55
CA ARG A 109 -6.18 9.66 -0.19
C ARG A 109 -6.40 9.64 1.32
N ARG A 110 -7.45 10.35 1.76
CA ARG A 110 -7.87 10.51 3.16
C ARG A 110 -9.39 10.35 3.27
N ASP A 111 -9.88 9.23 2.77
CA ASP A 111 -11.29 8.94 2.56
C ASP A 111 -11.71 7.60 3.16
N THR A 112 -10.84 6.97 3.95
CA THR A 112 -11.12 5.74 4.70
C THR A 112 -10.96 5.98 6.18
N ALA A 113 -11.88 5.45 6.98
CA ALA A 113 -11.85 5.52 8.43
C ALA A 113 -12.16 4.15 9.03
N LEU A 114 -11.70 3.95 10.26
CA LEU A 114 -12.05 2.78 11.05
C LEU A 114 -13.51 2.83 11.48
N ASP A 115 -14.14 1.66 11.47
CA ASP A 115 -15.38 1.37 12.18
C ASP A 115 -15.06 0.42 13.33
N GLY A 116 -14.87 0.96 14.53
CA GLY A 116 -14.29 0.23 15.65
C GLY A 116 -12.89 -0.29 15.32
N LYS A 117 -12.71 -1.62 15.36
CA LYS A 117 -11.45 -2.29 14.97
C LYS A 117 -11.52 -2.91 13.57
N ARG A 118 -12.38 -2.38 12.70
CA ARG A 118 -12.55 -2.83 11.32
C ARG A 118 -12.19 -1.72 10.35
N LEU A 119 -11.52 -2.09 9.25
CA LEU A 119 -11.28 -1.22 8.11
C LEU A 119 -11.87 -1.88 6.86
N SER A 120 -12.90 -1.28 6.26
CA SER A 120 -13.51 -1.77 5.01
C SER A 120 -13.27 -0.77 3.90
N VAL A 121 -12.68 -1.21 2.78
CA VAL A 121 -12.22 -0.32 1.71
C VAL A 121 -12.57 -0.89 0.34
N PRO A 122 -13.11 -0.08 -0.58
CA PRO A 122 -13.31 -0.49 -1.96
C PRO A 122 -11.97 -0.56 -2.70
N PHE A 123 -11.76 -1.66 -3.41
CA PHE A 123 -10.69 -1.87 -4.36
C PHE A 123 -11.25 -1.91 -5.77
N ALA A 124 -10.67 -1.11 -6.66
CA ALA A 124 -10.82 -1.33 -8.09
C ALA A 124 -10.24 -2.69 -8.46
N GLU A 125 -10.63 -3.21 -9.61
CA GLU A 125 -9.96 -4.37 -10.21
C GLU A 125 -8.46 -4.10 -10.38
N LYS A 126 -7.66 -5.17 -10.33
CA LYS A 126 -6.21 -5.13 -10.61
C LYS A 126 -5.48 -3.93 -9.96
N SER A 127 -5.69 -3.73 -8.66
CA SER A 127 -5.16 -2.58 -7.91
C SER A 127 -4.41 -3.00 -6.65
N VAL A 128 -3.49 -2.14 -6.21
CA VAL A 128 -2.76 -2.29 -4.94
C VAL A 128 -3.02 -1.05 -4.11
N GLN A 129 -3.34 -1.24 -2.83
CA GLN A 129 -3.46 -0.13 -1.88
C GLN A 129 -2.66 -0.37 -0.62
N THR A 130 -2.18 0.73 -0.04
CA THR A 130 -1.48 0.75 1.24
C THR A 130 -2.24 1.60 2.23
N PHE A 131 -2.34 1.15 3.48
CA PHE A 131 -3.00 1.83 4.58
C PHE A 131 -2.01 2.04 5.72
N GLN A 132 -2.03 3.23 6.31
CA GLN A 132 -1.30 3.53 7.53
C GLN A 132 -2.28 3.72 8.68
N ILE A 133 -2.29 2.77 9.60
CA ILE A 133 -3.21 2.73 10.74
C ILE A 133 -2.41 3.07 11.99
N ASP A 134 -2.70 4.23 12.57
CA ASP A 134 -1.99 4.75 13.75
C ASP A 134 -2.69 4.38 15.06
N GLY A 135 -1.95 4.52 16.16
CA GLY A 135 -2.43 4.24 17.52
C GLY A 135 -2.65 2.75 17.80
N VAL A 136 -1.97 1.88 17.06
CA VAL A 136 -2.05 0.42 17.20
C VAL A 136 -1.17 -0.08 18.33
N VAL A 137 -1.75 -0.89 19.23
CA VAL A 137 -1.06 -1.56 20.34
C VAL A 137 -1.51 -3.01 20.36
N GLU A 138 -0.55 -3.93 20.52
CA GLU A 138 -0.80 -5.36 20.69
C GLU A 138 -1.41 -5.67 22.06
#